data_AF-A0AAU0T749-F1
#
_entry.id   AF-A0AAU0T749-F1
#
_cell.length_a   1.000
_cell.length_b   1.000
_cell.length_c   1.000
_cell.angle_alpha   90.00
_cell.angle_beta   90.00
_cell.angle_gamma   90.00
#
_symmetry.space_group_name_H-M   'P 1'
#
loop_
_entity.id
_entity.type
_entity.pdbx_description
1 polymer ?
#
loop_
_entity_poly.entity_id
_entity_poly.type
_entity_poly.pdbx_seq_one_letter_code
_entity_poly.pdbx_strand_id
1 'polypeptide(L)'
;MIRSVQAFRLKGLQCFCAITIWTAASGVCFAADKFPVPEARAEQAKNAVKATLKDPESAQFRNLYTKSFTGNPPRPNLAALVSVCGEVNAKNSYGGYTGFTRFYQVAPGDAPVKWGAEDWENSSFGFVCD
;
A
#
# COMPACT_ATOMS: atom_id res chain seq x y z
N MET A 1 -24.80 36.22 5.91
CA MET A 1 -23.90 36.33 4.74
C MET A 1 -22.59 35.62 5.08
N ILE A 2 -22.45 34.38 4.63
CA ILE A 2 -21.36 33.47 4.98
C ILE A 2 -20.18 33.77 4.05
N ARG A 3 -19.08 34.32 4.60
CA ARG A 3 -17.85 34.57 3.85
C ARG A 3 -16.91 33.37 3.98
N SER A 4 -16.84 32.60 2.89
CA SER A 4 -15.61 32.19 2.21
C SER A 4 -14.57 31.39 2.99
N VAL A 5 -14.60 30.07 2.72
CA VAL A 5 -13.59 29.06 3.03
C VAL A 5 -12.21 29.48 2.53
N GLN A 6 -11.20 29.37 3.40
CA GLN A 6 -9.80 29.67 3.11
C GLN A 6 -9.21 28.67 2.11
N ALA A 7 -8.53 29.22 1.10
CA ALA A 7 -7.85 28.50 0.05
C ALA A 7 -6.72 27.61 0.60
N PHE A 8 -6.78 26.33 0.23
CA PHE A 8 -5.74 25.34 0.44
C PHE A 8 -4.49 25.78 -0.34
N ARG A 9 -3.36 25.96 0.36
CA ARG A 9 -2.10 26.37 -0.25
C ARG A 9 -1.63 25.31 -1.25
N LEU A 10 -1.63 25.63 -2.54
CA LEU A 10 -0.84 24.92 -3.55
C LEU A 10 0.65 25.09 -3.22
N LYS A 11 1.28 24.03 -2.72
CA LYS A 11 2.72 23.82 -2.88
C LYS A 11 2.88 22.76 -3.96
N GLY A 12 3.10 23.21 -5.18
CA GLY A 12 3.33 22.37 -6.34
C GLY A 12 3.85 23.27 -7.46
N LEU A 13 5.15 23.55 -7.41
CA LEU A 13 5.88 24.41 -8.32
C LEU A 13 5.68 23.90 -9.77
N GLN A 14 5.01 24.72 -10.58
CA GLN A 14 4.81 24.49 -12.01
C GLN A 14 6.15 24.59 -12.75
N CYS A 15 6.57 23.50 -13.39
CA CYS A 15 7.53 23.56 -14.48
C CYS A 15 6.77 23.95 -15.77
N PHE A 16 6.70 25.26 -16.05
CA PHE A 16 6.41 25.74 -17.39
C PHE A 16 7.64 25.52 -18.26
N CYS A 17 7.62 24.49 -19.12
CA CYS A 17 8.51 24.46 -20.27
C CYS A 17 7.72 24.88 -21.51
N ALA A 18 8.31 25.82 -22.22
CA ALA A 18 7.74 26.59 -23.31
C ALA A 18 7.25 25.74 -24.49
N ILE A 19 6.36 26.36 -25.24
CA ILE A 19 5.72 25.91 -26.48
C ILE A 19 6.79 25.50 -27.52
N THR A 20 6.82 24.22 -27.91
CA THR A 20 7.27 23.78 -29.24
C THR A 20 6.49 22.54 -29.70
N ILE A 21 6.18 22.52 -30.99
CA ILE A 21 5.17 21.72 -31.69
C ILE A 21 5.72 20.33 -32.08
N TRP A 22 4.86 19.30 -32.02
CA TRP A 22 4.94 17.94 -32.61
C TRP A 22 6.30 17.20 -32.57
N THR A 23 6.45 16.21 -31.68
CA THR A 23 7.07 14.90 -31.96
C THR A 23 6.84 13.91 -30.80
N ALA A 24 6.58 12.66 -31.17
CA ALA A 24 6.69 11.40 -30.41
C ALA A 24 5.85 11.22 -29.13
N ALA A 25 4.87 10.32 -29.23
CA ALA A 25 4.27 9.52 -28.16
C ALA A 25 4.15 10.22 -26.80
N SER A 26 2.98 10.83 -26.57
CA SER A 26 2.49 11.16 -25.24
C SER A 26 2.37 9.88 -24.40
N GLY A 27 3.49 9.42 -23.86
CA GLY A 27 3.53 8.54 -22.71
C GLY A 27 2.98 9.34 -21.53
N VAL A 28 1.66 9.32 -21.36
CA VAL A 28 1.07 9.69 -20.08
C VAL A 28 1.55 8.61 -19.10
N CYS A 29 2.51 8.95 -18.24
CA CYS A 29 2.88 8.07 -17.13
C CYS A 29 1.71 8.05 -16.15
N PHE A 30 0.83 7.07 -16.30
CA PHE A 30 -0.10 6.67 -15.25
C PHE A 30 0.75 6.04 -14.13
N ALA A 31 1.07 6.80 -13.09
CA ALA A 31 1.70 6.23 -11.91
C ALA A 31 0.72 5.24 -11.27
N ALA A 32 1.13 4.00 -11.07
CA ALA A 32 0.39 3.07 -10.22
C ALA A 32 0.44 3.64 -8.79
N ASP A 33 -0.72 3.94 -8.20
CA ASP A 33 -0.86 4.66 -6.93
C ASP A 33 -0.46 3.81 -5.72
N LYS A 34 0.83 3.47 -5.62
CA LYS A 34 1.46 2.88 -4.43
C LYS A 34 1.99 4.01 -3.56
N PHE A 35 1.39 4.19 -2.39
CA PHE A 35 1.81 5.19 -1.41
C PHE A 35 2.63 4.54 -0.29
N PRO A 36 3.52 5.30 0.37
CA PRO A 36 4.22 4.83 1.57
C PRO A 36 3.24 4.58 2.71
N VAL A 37 3.47 3.50 3.47
CA VAL A 37 2.67 3.15 4.65
C VAL A 37 3.21 3.94 5.85
N PRO A 38 2.33 4.57 6.67
CA PRO A 38 2.74 5.14 7.95
C PRO A 38 3.41 4.08 8.85
N GLU A 39 4.51 4.42 9.52
CA GLU A 39 5.31 3.46 10.30
C GLU A 39 4.50 2.70 11.35
N ALA A 40 3.68 3.42 12.14
CA ALA A 40 2.80 2.81 13.14
C ALA A 40 1.86 1.76 12.53
N ARG A 41 1.35 2.01 11.32
CA ARG A 41 0.48 1.08 10.62
C ARG A 41 1.27 -0.11 10.06
N ALA A 42 2.47 0.14 9.53
CA ALA A 42 3.38 -0.90 9.05
C ALA A 42 3.77 -1.86 10.19
N GLU A 43 4.05 -1.36 11.39
CA GLU A 43 4.35 -2.19 12.56
C GLU A 43 3.17 -3.05 13.00
N GLN A 44 1.97 -2.47 13.08
CA GLN A 44 0.75 -3.23 13.38
C GLN A 44 0.52 -4.37 12.38
N ALA A 45 0.68 -4.09 11.09
CA ALA A 45 0.53 -5.11 10.05
C ALA A 45 1.62 -6.19 10.17
N LYS A 46 2.88 -5.82 10.40
CA LYS A 46 3.98 -6.77 10.63
C LYS A 46 3.70 -7.66 11.85
N ASN A 47 3.23 -7.09 12.95
CA ASN A 47 2.92 -7.83 14.17
C ASN A 47 1.77 -8.82 13.95
N ALA A 48 0.72 -8.38 13.25
CA ALA A 48 -0.38 -9.25 12.88
C ALA A 48 0.10 -10.41 12.00
N VAL A 49 0.95 -10.15 11.01
CA VAL A 49 1.53 -11.21 10.14
C VAL A 49 2.40 -12.16 10.95
N LYS A 50 3.27 -11.63 11.81
CA LYS A 50 4.12 -12.44 12.70
C LYS A 50 3.32 -13.42 13.54
N ALA A 51 2.15 -13.01 14.06
CA ALA A 51 1.26 -13.89 14.83
C ALA A 51 0.72 -15.09 14.03
N THR A 52 0.75 -15.02 12.70
CA THR A 52 0.28 -16.11 11.81
C THR A 52 1.42 -16.98 11.26
N LEU A 53 2.68 -16.67 11.56
CA LEU A 53 3.85 -17.40 11.06
C LEU A 53 4.26 -18.51 12.03
N LYS A 54 4.88 -19.57 11.50
CA LYS A 54 5.45 -20.65 12.32
C LYS A 54 6.66 -20.18 13.13
N ASP A 55 7.46 -19.30 12.53
CA ASP A 55 8.61 -18.66 13.16
C ASP A 55 8.49 -17.12 13.01
N PRO A 56 7.98 -16.42 14.04
CA PRO A 56 7.78 -14.98 14.01
C PRO A 56 9.08 -14.15 13.93
N GLU A 57 10.18 -14.69 14.47
CA GLU A 57 11.46 -13.98 14.59
C GLU A 57 12.24 -14.00 13.26
N SER A 58 12.04 -15.02 12.42
CA SER A 58 12.66 -15.07 11.08
C SER A 58 11.90 -14.32 10.00
N ALA A 59 10.81 -13.62 10.35
CA ALA A 59 9.95 -12.92 9.41
C ALA A 59 10.67 -11.75 8.71
N GLN A 60 10.79 -11.86 7.38
CA GLN A 60 11.36 -10.83 6.51
C GLN A 60 10.24 -10.18 5.70
N PHE A 61 10.14 -8.86 5.80
CA PHE A 61 9.14 -8.07 5.09
C PHE A 61 9.78 -7.25 3.98
N ARG A 62 9.13 -7.17 2.82
CA ARG A 62 9.54 -6.29 1.72
C ARG A 62 8.33 -5.75 0.96
N ASN A 63 8.57 -4.73 0.13
CA ASN A 63 7.57 -4.14 -0.75
C ASN A 63 6.30 -3.70 0.01
N LEU A 64 6.46 -3.00 1.14
CA LEU A 64 5.33 -2.46 1.90
C LEU A 64 4.78 -1.21 1.24
N TYR A 65 3.51 -1.20 0.90
CA TYR A 65 2.81 -0.05 0.32
C TYR A 65 1.33 -0.06 0.71
N THR A 66 0.67 1.06 0.50
CA THR A 66 -0.78 1.17 0.57
C THR A 66 -1.31 1.66 -0.78
N LYS A 67 -2.52 1.26 -1.15
CA LYS A 67 -3.23 1.79 -2.31
C LYS A 67 -4.45 2.56 -1.86
N SER A 68 -4.76 3.63 -2.58
CA SER A 68 -5.97 4.40 -2.38
C SER A 68 -7.00 4.03 -3.43
N PHE A 69 -8.22 3.71 -2.99
CA PHE A 69 -9.37 3.53 -3.90
C PHE A 69 -9.71 4.78 -4.72
N THR A 70 -9.25 5.96 -4.28
CA THR A 70 -9.55 7.25 -4.93
C THR A 70 -8.42 7.79 -5.79
N GLY A 71 -7.31 7.04 -5.93
CA GLY A 71 -6.07 7.49 -6.60
C GLY A 71 -5.35 8.66 -5.92
N ASN A 72 -5.90 9.17 -4.81
CA ASN A 72 -5.31 10.24 -4.02
C ASN A 72 -4.62 9.67 -2.78
N PRO A 73 -3.52 10.27 -2.30
CA PRO A 73 -2.86 9.81 -1.09
C PRO A 73 -3.86 9.77 0.09
N PRO A 74 -3.74 8.79 1.01
CA PRO A 74 -4.60 8.72 2.17
C PRO A 74 -4.57 10.02 2.97
N ARG A 75 -5.73 10.47 3.43
CA ARG A 75 -5.80 11.65 4.29
C ARG A 75 -5.06 11.36 5.60
N PRO A 76 -4.28 12.30 6.15
CA PRO A 76 -3.49 12.07 7.37
C PRO A 76 -4.37 11.65 8.56
N ASN A 77 -5.58 12.18 8.65
CA ASN A 77 -6.54 11.85 9.72
C ASN A 77 -7.18 10.46 9.56
N LEU A 78 -6.97 9.78 8.43
CA LEU A 78 -7.46 8.44 8.14
C LEU A 78 -6.29 7.45 7.96
N ALA A 79 -5.07 7.84 8.36
CA ALA A 79 -3.88 7.00 8.27
C ALA A 79 -4.02 5.66 9.02
N ALA A 80 -4.90 5.59 10.03
CA ALA A 80 -5.20 4.35 10.74
C ALA A 80 -6.03 3.37 9.89
N LEU A 81 -6.83 3.85 8.93
CA LEU A 81 -7.73 3.06 8.10
C LEU A 81 -7.11 2.69 6.74
N VAL A 82 -5.79 2.87 6.59
CA VAL A 82 -5.11 2.50 5.35
C VAL A 82 -4.80 1.02 5.34
N SER A 83 -5.08 0.39 4.20
CA SER A 83 -4.68 -0.97 3.92
C SER A 83 -3.17 -1.07 3.83
N VAL A 84 -2.59 -2.13 4.37
CA VAL A 84 -1.17 -2.43 4.23
C VAL A 84 -1.02 -3.63 3.32
N CYS A 85 -0.34 -3.43 2.20
CA CYS A 85 0.03 -4.45 1.24
C CYS A 85 1.52 -4.73 1.38
N GLY A 86 1.94 -5.98 1.21
CA GLY A 86 3.35 -6.28 1.08
C GLY A 86 3.66 -7.74 0.89
N GLU A 87 4.93 -8.09 1.07
CA GLU A 87 5.42 -9.44 0.95
C GLU A 87 6.15 -9.86 2.23
N VAL A 88 5.91 -11.10 2.64
CA VAL A 88 6.53 -11.71 3.81
C VAL A 88 7.16 -13.05 3.44
N ASN A 89 8.35 -13.30 3.96
CA ASN A 89 9.01 -14.59 3.91
C ASN A 89 9.40 -14.99 5.34
N ALA A 90 9.25 -16.26 5.69
CA ALA A 90 9.61 -16.77 7.01
C ALA A 90 10.04 -18.23 6.92
N LYS A 91 10.73 -18.71 7.95
CA LYS A 91 11.12 -20.12 8.02
C LYS A 91 9.90 -21.01 8.22
N ASN A 92 9.90 -22.15 7.53
CA ASN A 92 8.95 -23.24 7.78
C ASN A 92 9.42 -24.12 8.95
N SER A 93 8.65 -25.15 9.30
CA SER A 93 9.01 -26.10 10.38
C SER A 93 10.31 -26.89 10.12
N TYR A 94 10.83 -26.87 8.89
CA TYR A 94 12.10 -27.50 8.50
C TYR A 94 13.28 -26.50 8.54
N GLY A 95 13.06 -25.26 9.00
CA GLY A 95 14.09 -24.24 9.16
C GLY A 95 14.49 -23.50 7.87
N GLY A 96 13.84 -23.79 6.75
CA GLY A 96 14.12 -23.20 5.44
C GLY A 96 13.14 -22.08 5.06
N TYR A 97 13.59 -21.13 4.24
CA TYR A 97 12.75 -20.12 3.61
C TYR A 97 12.09 -20.68 2.35
N THR A 98 10.78 -20.52 2.22
CA THR A 98 10.01 -21.03 1.07
C THR A 98 9.78 -20.00 -0.03
N GLY A 99 10.19 -18.74 0.21
CA GLY A 99 10.01 -17.63 -0.72
C GLY A 99 9.02 -16.60 -0.19
N PHE A 100 8.96 -15.46 -0.87
CA PHE A 100 8.09 -14.36 -0.46
C PHE A 100 6.65 -14.61 -0.86
N THR A 101 5.77 -14.56 0.12
CA THR A 101 4.32 -14.65 -0.05
C THR A 101 3.72 -13.26 0.13
N ARG A 102 2.80 -12.88 -0.75
CA ARG A 102 2.06 -11.61 -0.62
C ARG A 102 1.11 -11.69 0.57
N PHE A 103 0.97 -10.59 1.28
CA PHE A 103 -0.02 -10.42 2.33
C PHE A 103 -0.68 -9.04 2.23
N TYR A 104 -1.87 -8.93 2.79
CA TYR A 104 -2.50 -7.64 3.02
C TYR A 104 -3.26 -7.61 4.35
N GLN A 105 -3.43 -6.41 4.90
CA GLN A 105 -4.26 -6.14 6.07
C GLN A 105 -5.10 -4.90 5.80
N VAL A 106 -6.43 -5.04 5.86
CA VAL A 106 -7.37 -3.97 5.49
C VAL A 106 -7.42 -2.90 6.57
N ALA A 107 -7.67 -3.27 7.82
CA ALA A 107 -7.71 -2.36 8.95
C ALA A 107 -6.89 -2.86 10.17
N PRO A 108 -6.59 -1.98 11.13
CA PRO A 108 -5.96 -2.39 12.38
C PRO A 108 -6.82 -3.40 13.13
N GLY A 109 -6.22 -4.48 13.60
CA GLY A 109 -6.93 -5.55 14.31
C GLY A 109 -7.47 -6.66 13.42
N ASP A 110 -7.59 -6.44 12.11
CA ASP A 110 -7.95 -7.50 11.18
C ASP A 110 -6.84 -8.54 11.07
N ALA A 111 -7.23 -9.81 10.90
CA ALA A 111 -6.29 -10.86 10.56
C ALA A 111 -5.65 -10.56 9.18
N PRO A 112 -4.33 -10.71 9.03
CA PRO A 112 -3.69 -10.52 7.74
C PRO A 112 -4.05 -11.69 6.83
N VAL A 113 -4.39 -11.38 5.59
CA VAL A 113 -4.69 -12.41 4.58
C VAL A 113 -3.42 -12.69 3.80
N LYS A 114 -3.02 -13.97 3.74
CA LYS A 114 -1.87 -14.46 2.97
C LYS A 114 -2.34 -15.02 1.62
N TRP A 115 -1.52 -14.83 0.61
CA TRP A 115 -1.72 -15.41 -0.72
C TRP A 115 -1.85 -16.95 -0.67
N GLY A 116 -2.81 -17.50 -1.42
CA GLY A 116 -3.01 -18.94 -1.57
C GLY A 116 -3.90 -19.62 -0.52
N ALA A 117 -4.57 -18.84 0.35
CA ALA A 117 -5.56 -19.37 1.29
C ALA A 117 -7.00 -19.32 0.75
N GLU A 118 -7.32 -18.39 -0.16
CA GLU A 118 -8.63 -18.23 -0.83
C GLU A 118 -8.45 -17.45 -2.14
N ASP A 119 -9.34 -17.69 -3.11
CA ASP A 119 -9.31 -17.21 -4.49
C ASP A 119 -9.16 -15.67 -4.59
N TRP A 120 -7.92 -15.22 -4.78
CA TRP A 120 -7.54 -13.82 -4.89
C TRP A 120 -8.39 -13.01 -5.88
N GLU A 121 -8.70 -13.61 -7.03
CA GLU A 121 -9.51 -13.00 -8.10
C GLU A 121 -10.99 -12.83 -7.71
N ASN A 122 -11.45 -13.53 -6.67
CA ASN A 122 -12.84 -13.53 -6.23
C ASN A 122 -13.05 -12.86 -4.87
N SER A 123 -11.99 -12.52 -4.15
CA SER A 123 -12.09 -11.70 -2.94
C SER A 123 -12.24 -10.23 -3.33
N SER A 124 -13.26 -9.53 -2.83
CA SER A 124 -13.43 -8.08 -3.01
C SER A 124 -12.24 -7.25 -2.50
N PHE A 125 -11.28 -7.91 -1.85
CA PHE A 125 -10.07 -7.34 -1.26
C PHE A 125 -8.80 -7.57 -2.11
N GLY A 126 -8.83 -8.41 -3.15
CA GLY A 126 -7.70 -8.59 -4.07
C GLY A 126 -7.32 -7.28 -4.78
N PHE A 127 -8.34 -6.52 -5.20
CA PHE A 127 -8.18 -5.20 -5.81
C PHE A 127 -7.48 -4.16 -4.93
N VAL A 128 -7.40 -4.38 -3.61
CA VAL A 128 -6.78 -3.42 -2.68
C VAL A 128 -5.27 -3.37 -2.84
N CYS A 129 -4.65 -4.45 -3.31
CA CYS A 129 -3.19 -4.54 -3.44
C CYS A 129 -2.69 -4.87 -4.85
N ASP A 130 -3.55 -5.27 -5.80
CA ASP A 130 -3.19 -5.57 -7.20
C ASP A 130 -3.01 -4.38 -8.12
#